data_AF-A0A2E1M7N1-F1
#
_entry.id   AF-A0A2E1M7N1-F1
#
_cell.length_a   1.000
_cell.length_b   1.000
_cell.length_c   1.000
_cell.angle_alpha   90.00
_cell.angle_beta   90.00
_cell.angle_gamma   90.00
#
_symmetry.space_group_name_H-M   'P 1'
#
loop_
_entity.id
_entity.type
_entity.pdbx_description
1 polymer ?
#
loop_
_entity_poly.entity_id
_entity_poly.type
_entity_poly.pdbx_seq_one_letter_code
_entity_poly.pdbx_strand_id
1 'polypeptide(L)'
;MRFMTISPGHNDARRIGHRGWVPVVIATAMLLAVVAPAADEMLRGNAFAQEALVVAEDLDPRLSERLRSLHDSDPEGFAERIASSTQLRALVDMRREDRRAYDMKILELKTDAKVRTLAASVRESRDNGDNAGFASGREELRMQLRIQAGMRLANRLLQIERMQDMVVQLREQYEREVDEAEADVEVRLQNLLEIADKPAE
;
A
#
# COMPACT_ATOMS: atom_id res chain seq x y z
N MET A 1 10.51 64.62 -39.92
CA MET A 1 11.89 64.55 -40.48
C MET A 1 12.67 63.62 -39.57
N ARG A 2 13.02 62.39 -40.01
CA ARG A 2 14.30 62.04 -40.68
C ARG A 2 15.50 62.46 -39.84
N PHE A 3 16.47 61.62 -39.45
CA PHE A 3 16.71 60.17 -39.40
C PHE A 3 18.14 60.07 -38.76
N MET A 4 18.47 58.92 -38.16
CA MET A 4 19.80 58.32 -38.06
C MET A 4 20.93 58.95 -37.19
N THR A 5 21.13 58.28 -36.05
CA THR A 5 22.36 57.54 -35.62
C THR A 5 23.71 57.88 -36.25
N ILE A 6 24.70 58.18 -35.39
CA ILE A 6 26.10 57.71 -35.51
C ILE A 6 26.66 57.44 -34.10
N SER A 7 27.09 56.20 -33.86
CA SER A 7 28.17 55.79 -32.95
C SER A 7 29.39 55.52 -33.84
N PRO A 8 30.68 55.69 -33.44
CA PRO A 8 31.31 54.74 -32.49
C PRO A 8 32.57 55.22 -31.70
N GLY A 9 32.94 54.46 -30.67
CA GLY A 9 34.35 54.04 -30.48
C GLY A 9 35.19 54.66 -29.35
N HIS A 10 35.58 53.81 -28.37
CA HIS A 10 36.90 53.61 -27.72
C HIS A 10 36.71 53.21 -26.23
N ASN A 11 36.79 51.93 -25.87
CA ASN A 11 37.96 51.10 -25.49
C ASN A 11 38.52 51.29 -24.05
N ASP A 12 38.75 50.13 -23.42
CA ASP A 12 39.63 49.81 -22.28
C ASP A 12 39.22 50.02 -20.80
N ALA A 13 38.76 48.90 -20.23
CA ALA A 13 39.41 48.11 -19.17
C ALA A 13 39.74 48.73 -17.80
N ARG A 14 39.12 48.12 -16.75
CA ARG A 14 39.73 47.42 -15.58
C ARG A 14 38.63 47.17 -14.54
N ARG A 15 38.04 45.97 -14.42
CA ARG A 15 38.45 44.79 -13.62
C ARG A 15 38.61 45.05 -12.10
N ILE A 16 38.01 44.11 -11.34
CA ILE A 16 38.20 43.74 -9.90
C ILE A 16 37.22 44.43 -8.94
N GLY A 17 36.42 43.75 -8.12
CA GLY A 17 36.26 42.31 -7.91
C GLY A 17 35.16 42.04 -6.89
N HIS A 18 34.18 41.21 -7.28
CA HIS A 18 33.30 40.51 -6.35
C HIS A 18 34.03 39.29 -5.80
N ARG A 19 34.16 39.17 -4.48
CA ARG A 19 34.43 37.88 -3.82
C ARG A 19 34.09 37.99 -2.33
N GLY A 20 33.12 37.20 -1.87
CA GLY A 20 32.97 37.00 -0.44
C GLY A 20 31.76 36.24 0.08
N TRP A 21 30.60 36.19 -0.60
CA TRP A 21 29.35 35.83 0.11
C TRP A 21 28.41 34.85 -0.61
N VAL A 22 28.90 34.03 -1.54
CA VAL A 22 28.06 33.06 -2.28
C VAL A 22 28.30 31.57 -1.96
N PRO A 23 29.43 31.07 -1.40
CA PRO A 23 29.63 29.63 -1.34
C PRO A 23 28.86 28.92 -0.22
N VAL A 24 28.33 29.62 0.78
CA VAL A 24 27.67 28.97 1.94
C VAL A 24 26.22 28.60 1.65
N VAL A 25 25.46 29.37 0.86
CA VAL A 25 24.03 29.11 0.63
C VAL A 25 23.80 27.99 -0.38
N ILE A 26 24.67 27.84 -1.38
CA ILE A 26 24.58 26.78 -2.39
C ILE A 26 24.98 25.41 -1.80
N ALA A 27 25.94 25.38 -0.87
CA ALA A 27 26.37 24.15 -0.20
C ALA A 27 25.26 23.55 0.69
N THR A 28 24.48 24.38 1.40
CA THR A 28 23.38 23.90 2.26
C THR A 28 22.17 23.41 1.44
N ALA A 29 21.88 24.04 0.29
CA ALA A 29 20.80 23.61 -0.60
C ALA A 29 21.11 22.27 -1.31
N MET A 30 22.37 22.03 -1.68
CA MET A 30 22.79 20.74 -2.24
C MET A 30 22.83 19.62 -1.18
N LEU A 31 23.18 19.94 0.08
CA LEU A 31 23.11 18.94 1.16
C LEU A 31 21.65 18.51 1.43
N LEU A 32 20.69 19.45 1.39
CA LEU A 32 19.27 19.14 1.54
C LEU A 32 18.70 18.34 0.36
N ALA A 33 19.15 18.58 -0.87
CA ALA A 33 18.67 17.85 -2.05
C ALA A 33 19.22 16.42 -2.16
N VAL A 34 20.40 16.13 -1.58
CA VAL A 34 21.00 14.78 -1.54
C VAL A 34 20.56 14.01 -0.28
N VAL A 35 20.31 14.70 0.84
CA VAL A 35 19.82 14.08 2.08
C VAL A 35 18.30 13.85 2.05
N ALA A 36 17.52 14.68 1.35
CA ALA A 36 16.06 14.49 1.27
C ALA A 36 15.60 13.11 0.76
N PRO A 37 16.12 12.55 -0.34
CA PRO A 37 15.68 11.22 -0.80
C PRO A 37 16.15 10.09 0.13
N ALA A 38 17.37 10.18 0.70
CA ALA A 38 17.86 9.18 1.65
C ALA A 38 17.13 9.25 3.00
N ALA A 39 16.79 10.46 3.46
CA ALA A 39 15.97 10.67 4.64
C ALA A 39 14.53 10.19 4.41
N ASP A 40 13.95 10.42 3.23
CA ASP A 40 12.60 9.93 2.88
C ASP A 40 12.58 8.40 2.75
N GLU A 41 13.63 7.78 2.20
CA GLU A 41 13.77 6.32 2.14
C GLU A 41 13.98 5.69 3.53
N MET A 42 14.78 6.32 4.39
CA MET A 42 14.93 5.91 5.80
C MET A 42 13.64 6.12 6.60
N LEU A 43 12.92 7.22 6.38
CA LEU A 43 11.63 7.50 7.04
C LEU A 43 10.55 6.51 6.58
N ARG A 44 10.49 6.17 5.29
CA ARG A 44 9.60 5.12 4.76
C ARG A 44 9.96 3.74 5.28
N GLY A 45 11.26 3.41 5.38
CA GLY A 45 11.76 2.18 5.98
C GLY A 45 11.36 2.06 7.45
N ASN A 46 11.48 3.14 8.21
CA ASN A 46 11.09 3.20 9.63
C ASN A 46 9.56 3.15 9.82
N ALA A 47 8.78 3.81 8.95
CA ALA A 47 7.32 3.72 8.97
C ALA A 47 6.82 2.30 8.67
N PHE A 48 7.37 1.65 7.65
CA PHE A 48 7.06 0.25 7.35
C PHE A 48 7.45 -0.69 8.50
N ALA A 49 8.63 -0.48 9.11
CA ALA A 49 9.09 -1.26 10.25
C ALA A 49 8.10 -1.20 11.44
N GLN A 50 7.61 0.00 11.77
CA GLN A 50 6.63 0.15 12.85
C GLN A 50 5.31 -0.54 12.53
N GLU A 51 4.82 -0.42 11.30
CA GLU A 51 3.61 -1.12 10.88
C GLU A 51 3.77 -2.64 10.86
N ALA A 52 4.93 -3.13 10.45
CA ALA A 52 5.25 -4.56 10.49
C ALA A 52 5.30 -5.09 11.93
N LEU A 53 5.78 -4.31 12.90
CA LEU A 53 5.75 -4.66 14.33
C LEU A 53 4.33 -4.73 14.89
N VAL A 54 3.43 -3.84 14.45
CA VAL A 54 2.01 -3.91 14.81
C VAL A 54 1.36 -5.15 14.21
N VAL A 55 1.61 -5.44 12.93
CA VAL A 55 1.11 -6.67 12.29
C VAL A 55 1.64 -7.92 13.00
N ALA A 56 2.92 -7.91 13.39
CA ALA A 56 3.51 -9.01 14.13
C ALA A 56 2.83 -9.21 15.51
N GLU A 57 2.50 -8.13 16.21
CA GLU A 57 1.78 -8.17 17.48
C GLU A 57 0.36 -8.70 17.31
N ASP A 58 -0.32 -8.23 16.26
CA ASP A 58 -1.63 -8.70 15.87
C ASP A 58 -1.61 -10.20 15.51
N LEU A 59 -0.50 -10.76 15.01
CA LEU A 59 -0.36 -12.20 14.73
C LEU A 59 -0.05 -13.01 16.00
N ASP A 60 1.02 -12.64 16.70
CA ASP A 60 1.53 -13.29 17.90
C ASP A 60 2.37 -12.29 18.70
N PRO A 61 1.96 -11.89 19.92
CA PRO A 61 2.73 -10.96 20.76
C PRO A 61 4.20 -11.38 20.94
N ARG A 62 4.48 -12.69 21.01
CA ARG A 62 5.85 -13.20 21.14
C ARG A 62 6.68 -13.03 19.87
N LEU A 63 6.04 -12.98 18.70
CA LEU A 63 6.71 -12.63 17.45
C LEU A 63 7.11 -11.15 17.47
N SER A 64 6.20 -10.27 17.90
CA SER A 64 6.49 -8.84 18.02
C SER A 64 7.63 -8.58 19.01
N GLU A 65 7.61 -9.22 20.18
CA GLU A 65 8.70 -9.12 21.16
C GLU A 65 10.06 -9.55 20.58
N ARG A 66 10.10 -10.67 19.85
CA ARG A 66 11.32 -11.14 19.18
C ARG A 66 11.81 -10.17 18.12
N LEU A 67 10.90 -9.58 17.35
CA LEU A 67 11.24 -8.60 16.32
C LEU A 67 11.69 -7.27 16.93
N ARG A 68 11.09 -6.82 18.04
CA ARG A 68 11.54 -5.64 18.80
C ARG A 68 12.93 -5.86 19.38
N SER A 69 13.17 -7.02 20.01
CA SER A 69 14.50 -7.36 20.51
C SER A 69 15.55 -7.44 19.39
N LEU A 70 15.17 -7.92 18.20
CA LEU A 70 16.06 -7.91 17.03
C LEU A 70 16.33 -6.48 16.56
N HIS A 71 15.30 -5.64 16.48
CA HIS A 71 15.45 -4.22 16.13
C HIS A 71 16.42 -3.49 17.08
N ASP A 72 16.36 -3.78 18.38
CA ASP A 72 17.19 -3.11 19.38
C ASP A 72 18.64 -3.63 19.39
N SER A 73 18.86 -4.90 19.03
CA SER A 73 20.20 -5.55 19.08
C SER A 73 20.93 -5.56 17.74
N ASP A 74 20.19 -5.61 16.62
CA ASP A 74 20.68 -5.65 15.24
C ASP A 74 19.67 -4.96 14.29
N PRO A 75 19.70 -3.62 14.20
CA PRO A 75 18.78 -2.86 13.37
C PRO A 75 18.88 -3.19 11.87
N GLU A 76 20.09 -3.50 11.39
CA GLU A 76 20.32 -3.84 9.97
C GLU A 76 19.72 -5.22 9.64
N GLY A 77 19.99 -6.23 10.47
CA GLY A 77 19.39 -7.56 10.32
C GLY A 77 17.87 -7.56 10.51
N PHE A 78 17.34 -6.68 11.37
CA PHE A 78 15.90 -6.44 11.45
C PHE A 78 15.35 -5.87 10.13
N ALA A 79 15.96 -4.82 9.58
CA ALA A 79 15.51 -4.17 8.36
C ALA A 79 15.51 -5.14 7.18
N GLU A 80 16.57 -5.95 7.03
CA GLU A 80 16.67 -6.98 5.99
C GLU A 80 15.56 -8.04 6.15
N ARG A 81 15.31 -8.49 7.38
CA ARG A 81 14.30 -9.53 7.67
C ARG A 81 12.88 -9.05 7.41
N ILE A 82 12.59 -7.79 7.74
CA ILE A 82 11.29 -7.17 7.50
C ILE A 82 11.11 -6.87 6.01
N ALA A 83 12.14 -6.35 5.33
CA ALA A 83 12.11 -6.07 3.89
C ALA A 83 11.91 -7.34 3.05
N SER A 84 12.51 -8.46 3.45
CA SER A 84 12.39 -9.76 2.78
C SER A 84 11.07 -10.50 3.07
N SER A 85 10.30 -10.07 4.08
CA SER A 85 9.05 -10.70 4.45
C SER A 85 7.90 -10.25 3.55
N THR A 86 7.63 -11.02 2.50
CA THR A 86 6.46 -10.82 1.61
C THR A 86 5.14 -10.91 2.37
N GLN A 87 5.05 -11.78 3.37
CA GLN A 87 3.84 -11.98 4.15
C GLN A 87 3.53 -10.78 5.06
N LEU A 88 4.53 -10.24 5.78
CA LEU A 88 4.31 -9.05 6.61
C LEU A 88 3.96 -7.85 5.75
N ARG A 89 4.62 -7.70 4.59
CA ARG A 89 4.29 -6.65 3.62
C ARG A 89 2.83 -6.73 3.15
N ALA A 90 2.39 -7.90 2.70
CA ALA A 90 1.01 -8.09 2.26
C ALA A 90 -0.03 -7.80 3.35
N LEU A 91 0.28 -8.11 4.61
CA LEU A 91 -0.59 -7.81 5.75
C LEU A 91 -0.59 -6.32 6.10
N VAL A 92 0.56 -5.64 6.01
CA VAL A 92 0.64 -4.19 6.16
C VAL A 92 -0.17 -3.48 5.07
N ASP A 93 0.01 -3.87 3.81
CA ASP A 93 -0.72 -3.29 2.67
C ASP A 93 -2.23 -3.53 2.83
N MET A 94 -2.64 -4.76 3.15
CA MET A 94 -4.04 -5.07 3.44
C MET A 94 -4.60 -4.25 4.60
N ARG A 95 -3.82 -4.01 5.65
CA ARG A 95 -4.25 -3.17 6.79
C ARG A 95 -4.52 -1.72 6.36
N ARG A 96 -3.75 -1.20 5.41
CA ARG A 96 -3.89 0.17 4.88
C ARG A 96 -5.07 0.29 3.92
N GLU A 97 -5.27 -0.71 3.07
CA GLU A 97 -6.27 -0.69 2.00
C GLU A 97 -7.66 -1.11 2.50
N ASP A 98 -7.73 -2.17 3.31
CA ASP A 98 -8.99 -2.76 3.75
C ASP A 98 -8.86 -3.39 5.14
N ARG A 99 -9.25 -2.60 6.16
CA ARG A 99 -9.19 -3.02 7.56
C ARG A 99 -10.03 -4.27 7.85
N ARG A 100 -11.18 -4.44 7.19
CA ARG A 100 -12.07 -5.60 7.41
C ARG A 100 -11.43 -6.87 6.83
N ALA A 101 -10.83 -6.79 5.64
CA ALA A 101 -10.06 -7.90 5.07
C ALA A 101 -8.90 -8.31 5.99
N TYR A 102 -8.17 -7.31 6.49
CA TYR A 102 -7.04 -7.51 7.40
C TYR A 102 -7.44 -8.25 8.67
N ASP A 103 -8.46 -7.77 9.40
CA ASP A 103 -8.87 -8.36 10.68
C ASP A 103 -9.31 -9.83 10.50
N MET A 104 -10.04 -10.14 9.42
CA MET A 104 -10.38 -11.54 9.10
C MET A 104 -9.16 -12.38 8.78
N LYS A 105 -8.18 -11.83 8.04
CA LYS A 105 -6.97 -12.58 7.67
C LYS A 105 -6.11 -12.88 8.89
N ILE A 106 -5.99 -11.95 9.83
CA ILE A 106 -5.29 -12.17 11.10
C ILE A 106 -5.96 -13.30 11.89
N LEU A 107 -7.29 -13.28 12.01
CA LEU A 107 -8.02 -14.33 12.71
C LEU A 107 -7.84 -15.70 12.03
N GLU A 108 -7.79 -15.74 10.69
CA GLU A 108 -7.57 -16.96 9.91
C GLU A 108 -6.20 -17.55 10.21
N LEU A 109 -5.15 -16.72 10.13
CA LEU A 109 -3.77 -17.13 10.39
C LEU A 109 -3.58 -17.64 11.82
N LYS A 110 -4.20 -16.98 12.80
CA LYS A 110 -4.20 -17.43 14.20
C LYS A 110 -4.88 -18.78 14.37
N THR A 111 -6.04 -18.96 13.76
CA THR A 111 -6.80 -20.21 13.81
C THR A 111 -5.99 -21.34 13.17
N ASP A 112 -5.36 -21.09 12.02
CA ASP A 112 -4.51 -22.07 11.32
C ASP A 112 -3.28 -22.48 12.14
N ALA A 113 -2.65 -21.53 12.83
CA ALA A 113 -1.55 -21.82 13.75
C ALA A 113 -2.03 -22.69 14.92
N LYS A 114 -3.19 -22.39 15.51
CA LYS A 114 -3.79 -23.16 16.59
C LYS A 114 -4.14 -24.59 16.14
N VAL A 115 -4.76 -24.75 14.97
CA VAL A 115 -5.08 -26.06 14.37
C VAL A 115 -3.82 -26.90 14.18
N ARG A 116 -2.75 -26.32 13.63
CA ARG A 116 -1.47 -27.04 13.45
C ARG A 116 -0.86 -27.49 14.77
N THR A 117 -0.89 -26.62 15.78
CA THR A 117 -0.36 -26.91 17.11
C THR A 117 -1.15 -28.03 17.79
N LEU A 118 -2.49 -27.95 17.77
CA LEU A 118 -3.36 -29.00 18.29
C LEU A 118 -3.18 -30.33 17.56
N ALA A 119 -3.07 -30.31 16.22
CA ALA A 119 -2.83 -31.51 15.45
C ALA A 119 -1.47 -32.17 15.77
N ALA A 120 -0.44 -31.38 16.11
CA ALA A 120 0.83 -31.90 16.60
C ALA A 120 0.66 -32.55 17.99
N SER A 121 0.04 -31.84 18.94
CA SER A 121 -0.22 -32.34 20.31
C SER A 121 -1.07 -33.61 20.31
N VAL A 122 -2.11 -33.70 19.47
CA VAL A 122 -2.95 -34.90 19.34
C VAL A 122 -2.14 -36.10 18.83
N ARG A 123 -1.22 -35.88 17.88
CA ARG A 123 -0.33 -36.95 17.39
C ARG A 123 0.61 -37.40 18.50
N GLU A 124 1.21 -36.46 19.21
CA GLU A 124 2.10 -36.76 20.34
C GLU A 124 1.38 -37.55 21.46
N SER A 125 0.18 -37.15 21.88
CA SER A 125 -0.60 -37.91 22.86
C SER A 125 -0.91 -39.33 22.39
N ARG A 126 -1.17 -39.52 21.08
CA ARG A 126 -1.39 -40.85 20.50
C ARG A 126 -0.12 -41.70 20.57
N ASP A 127 1.01 -41.13 20.17
CA ASP A 127 2.30 -41.83 20.12
C ASP A 127 2.78 -42.22 21.53
N ASN A 128 2.47 -41.38 22.54
CA ASN A 128 2.79 -41.62 23.95
C ASN A 128 1.78 -42.56 24.66
N GLY A 129 0.72 -43.02 23.99
CA GLY A 129 -0.33 -43.84 24.59
C GLY A 129 -1.22 -43.12 25.61
N ASP A 130 -1.19 -41.79 25.64
CA ASP A 130 -2.05 -40.96 26.47
C ASP A 130 -3.45 -40.87 25.86
N ASN A 131 -4.28 -41.88 26.19
CA ASN A 131 -5.64 -41.99 25.67
C ASN A 131 -6.55 -40.82 26.09
N ALA A 132 -6.33 -40.25 27.27
CA ALA A 132 -7.14 -39.13 27.77
C ALA A 132 -6.79 -37.83 27.03
N GLY A 133 -5.48 -37.53 26.90
CA GLY A 133 -5.01 -36.39 26.12
C GLY A 133 -5.37 -36.51 24.64
N PHE A 134 -5.27 -37.72 24.06
CA PHE A 134 -5.69 -37.97 22.68
C PHE A 134 -7.18 -37.68 22.47
N ALA A 135 -8.06 -38.20 23.34
CA ALA A 135 -9.50 -37.99 23.22
C ALA A 135 -9.87 -36.50 23.38
N SER A 136 -9.33 -35.84 24.40
CA SER A 136 -9.57 -34.41 24.65
C SER A 136 -9.06 -33.53 23.51
N GLY A 137 -7.81 -33.74 23.08
CA GLY A 137 -7.20 -32.97 22.00
C GLY A 137 -7.91 -33.16 20.67
N ARG A 138 -8.46 -34.36 20.39
CA ARG A 138 -9.25 -34.61 19.19
C ARG A 138 -10.55 -33.80 19.15
N GLU A 139 -11.25 -33.67 20.28
CA GLU A 139 -12.46 -32.85 20.33
C GLU A 139 -12.16 -31.36 20.23
N GLU A 140 -11.10 -30.87 20.89
CA GLU A 140 -10.66 -29.48 20.73
C GLU A 140 -10.25 -29.18 19.27
N LEU A 141 -9.49 -30.08 18.64
CA LEU A 141 -9.13 -29.96 17.22
C LEU A 141 -10.38 -29.95 16.33
N ARG A 142 -11.37 -30.79 16.61
CA ARG A 142 -12.65 -30.79 15.88
C ARG A 142 -13.39 -29.46 16.01
N MET A 143 -13.39 -28.86 17.21
CA MET A 143 -14.00 -27.54 17.43
C MET A 143 -13.26 -26.44 16.67
N GLN A 144 -11.93 -26.43 16.69
CA GLN A 144 -11.15 -25.46 15.92
C GLN A 144 -11.34 -25.60 14.40
N LEU A 145 -11.45 -26.83 13.88
CA LEU A 145 -11.75 -27.06 12.47
C LEU A 145 -13.15 -26.56 12.07
N ARG A 146 -14.15 -26.66 12.96
CA ARG A 146 -15.47 -26.05 12.74
C ARG A 146 -15.40 -24.53 12.67
N ILE A 147 -14.65 -23.91 13.58
CA ILE A 147 -14.41 -22.46 13.56
C ILE A 147 -13.75 -22.05 12.25
N GLN A 148 -12.68 -22.75 11.85
CA GLN A 148 -11.98 -22.50 10.58
C GLN A 148 -12.91 -22.63 9.37
N ALA A 149 -13.79 -23.65 9.34
CA ALA A 149 -14.78 -23.80 8.28
C ALA A 149 -15.78 -22.63 8.25
N GLY A 150 -16.29 -22.21 9.41
CA GLY A 150 -17.17 -21.04 9.53
C GLY A 150 -16.51 -19.75 9.03
N MET A 151 -15.25 -19.53 9.36
CA MET A 151 -14.48 -18.39 8.88
C MET A 151 -14.30 -18.39 7.36
N ARG A 152 -13.99 -19.55 6.75
CA ARG A 152 -13.90 -19.67 5.30
C ARG A 152 -15.23 -19.32 4.61
N LEU A 153 -16.36 -19.70 5.21
CA LEU A 153 -17.68 -19.33 4.70
C LEU A 153 -17.94 -17.83 4.86
N ALA A 154 -17.59 -17.23 6.00
CA ALA A 154 -17.71 -15.79 6.21
C ALA A 154 -16.84 -14.98 5.21
N ASN A 155 -15.61 -15.42 4.94
CA ASN A 155 -14.75 -14.80 3.93
C ASN A 155 -15.36 -14.87 2.53
N ARG A 156 -15.95 -16.02 2.17
CA ARG A 156 -16.65 -16.17 0.88
C ARG A 156 -17.86 -15.25 0.78
N LEU A 157 -18.62 -15.11 1.87
CA LEU A 157 -19.75 -14.19 1.91
C LEU A 157 -19.28 -12.75 1.70
N LEU A 158 -18.21 -12.31 2.36
CA LEU A 158 -17.64 -10.98 2.14
C LEU A 158 -17.20 -10.75 0.70
N GLN A 159 -16.61 -11.76 0.05
CA GLN A 159 -16.25 -11.66 -1.37
C GLN A 159 -17.48 -11.51 -2.26
N ILE A 160 -18.56 -12.23 -1.95
CA ILE A 160 -19.84 -12.10 -2.66
C ILE A 160 -20.41 -10.68 -2.48
N GLU A 161 -20.41 -10.14 -1.26
CA GLU A 161 -20.84 -8.76 -0.97
C GLU A 161 -20.05 -7.75 -1.82
N ARG A 162 -18.72 -7.86 -1.86
CA ARG A 162 -17.87 -6.97 -2.68
C ARG A 162 -18.14 -7.10 -4.16
N MET A 163 -18.36 -8.31 -4.66
CA MET A 163 -18.72 -8.51 -6.07
C MET A 163 -20.07 -7.87 -6.40
N GLN A 164 -21.03 -7.93 -5.48
CA GLN A 164 -22.31 -7.25 -5.64
C GLN A 164 -22.12 -5.73 -5.72
N ASP A 165 -21.35 -5.15 -4.81
CA ASP A 165 -21.07 -3.71 -4.81
C ASP A 165 -20.40 -3.26 -6.11
N MET A 166 -19.40 -4.01 -6.62
CA MET A 166 -18.77 -3.71 -7.91
C MET A 166 -19.76 -3.78 -9.07
N VAL A 167 -20.68 -4.75 -9.07
CA VAL A 167 -21.72 -4.85 -10.10
C VAL A 167 -22.65 -3.63 -10.05
N VAL A 168 -23.00 -3.13 -8.86
CA VAL A 168 -23.78 -1.90 -8.72
C VAL A 168 -23.02 -0.70 -9.31
N GLN A 169 -21.76 -0.51 -8.92
CA GLN A 169 -20.94 0.59 -9.42
C GLN A 169 -20.76 0.57 -10.94
N LEU A 170 -20.54 -0.62 -11.52
CA LEU A 170 -20.42 -0.78 -12.97
C LEU A 170 -21.73 -0.46 -13.69
N ARG A 171 -22.89 -0.77 -13.09
CA ARG A 171 -24.20 -0.38 -13.65
C ARG A 171 -24.39 1.13 -13.62
N GLU A 172 -24.07 1.79 -12.50
CA GLU A 172 -24.13 3.25 -12.38
C GLU A 172 -23.15 3.95 -13.34
N GLN A 173 -21.99 3.35 -13.60
CA GLN A 173 -21.07 3.84 -14.61
C GLN A 173 -21.66 3.69 -16.02
N TYR A 174 -22.20 2.53 -16.35
CA TYR A 174 -22.82 2.28 -17.65
C TYR A 174 -23.99 3.22 -17.92
N GLU A 175 -24.86 3.46 -16.94
CA GLU A 175 -25.98 4.40 -17.08
C GLU A 175 -25.48 5.82 -17.38
N ARG A 176 -24.43 6.29 -16.69
CA ARG A 176 -23.80 7.58 -17.00
C ARG A 176 -23.19 7.62 -18.41
N GLU A 177 -22.50 6.56 -18.82
CA GLU A 177 -21.92 6.48 -20.16
C GLU A 177 -23.00 6.47 -21.26
N VAL A 178 -24.17 5.88 -20.98
CA VAL A 178 -25.35 5.94 -21.88
C VAL A 178 -25.88 7.37 -21.98
N ASP A 179 -26.09 8.04 -20.84
CA ASP A 179 -26.58 9.43 -20.82
C ASP A 179 -25.61 10.38 -21.56
N GLU A 180 -24.30 10.20 -21.36
CA GLU A 180 -23.26 10.95 -22.06
C GLU A 180 -23.29 10.68 -23.58
N ALA A 181 -23.45 9.42 -23.98
CA ALA A 181 -23.54 9.05 -25.39
C ALA A 181 -24.80 9.62 -26.05
N GLU A 182 -25.95 9.63 -25.38
CA GLU A 182 -27.18 10.24 -25.88
C GLU A 182 -27.02 11.75 -26.07
N ALA A 183 -26.39 12.44 -25.11
CA ALA A 183 -26.10 13.87 -25.24
C ALA A 183 -25.16 14.16 -26.41
N ASP A 184 -24.12 13.35 -26.60
CA ASP A 184 -23.18 13.47 -27.74
C ASP A 184 -23.88 13.26 -29.09
N VAL A 185 -24.83 12.33 -29.15
CA VAL A 185 -25.66 12.09 -30.35
C VAL A 185 -26.49 13.34 -30.67
N GLU A 186 -27.16 13.94 -29.68
CA GLU A 186 -27.97 15.14 -29.91
C GLU A 186 -27.14 16.34 -30.37
N VAL A 187 -25.99 16.57 -29.73
CA VAL A 187 -25.04 17.62 -30.18
C VAL A 187 -24.62 17.38 -31.63
N ARG A 188 -24.32 16.13 -31.98
CA ARG A 188 -23.90 15.78 -33.35
C ARG A 188 -25.04 15.93 -34.36
N LEU A 189 -26.26 15.55 -33.99
CA LEU A 189 -27.45 15.74 -34.82
C LEU A 189 -27.68 17.22 -35.11
N GLN A 190 -27.65 18.07 -34.08
CA GLN A 190 -27.86 19.51 -34.23
C GLN A 190 -26.80 20.15 -35.14
N ASN A 191 -25.52 19.81 -34.96
CA ASN A 191 -24.43 20.28 -35.83
C ASN A 191 -24.66 19.89 -37.30
N LEU A 192 -25.16 18.68 -37.57
CA LEU A 192 -25.44 18.23 -38.93
C LEU A 192 -26.62 18.96 -39.57
N LEU A 193 -27.66 19.25 -38.80
CA LEU A 193 -28.82 20.02 -39.27
C LEU A 193 -28.45 21.48 -39.56
N GLU A 194 -27.64 22.12 -38.71
CA GLU A 194 -27.18 23.51 -38.92
C GLU A 194 -26.30 23.66 -40.17
N ILE A 195 -25.53 22.64 -40.54
CA ILE A 195 -24.75 22.62 -41.78
C ILE A 195 -25.67 22.49 -43.00
N ALA A 196 -26.72 21.67 -42.90
CA ALA A 196 -27.66 21.43 -44.00
C ALA A 196 -28.55 22.66 -44.31
N ASP A 197 -28.85 23.48 -43.29
CA ASP A 197 -29.69 24.68 -43.43
C ASP A 197 -28.95 25.92 -43.97
N LYS A 198 -27.62 25.86 -44.17
CA LYS A 198 -26.88 26.95 -44.80
C LYS A 198 -27.09 26.93 -46.32
N PRO A 199 -27.62 28.01 -46.94
CA PRO A 199 -27.77 28.07 -48.39
C PRO A 199 -26.38 28.04 -49.06
N ALA A 200 -26.27 27.32 -50.18
CA ALA A 200 -25.07 27.31 -51.00
C ALA A 200 -24.82 28.71 -51.57
N GLU A 201 -23.68 29.32 -51.19
CA GLU A 201 -23.15 30.56 -51.78
C GLU A 201 -22.65 30.34 -53.21
#